data_AF-A0ABD0ZK22-F1
#
_entry.id   AF-A0ABD0ZK22-F1
#
_cell.length_a   1.000
_cell.length_b   1.000
_cell.length_c   1.000
_cell.angle_alpha   90.00
_cell.angle_beta   90.00
_cell.angle_gamma   90.00
#
_symmetry.space_group_name_H-M   'P 1'
#
loop_
_entity.id
_entity.type
_entity.pdbx_description
1 polymer ?
#
loop_
_entity_poly.entity_id
_entity_poly.type
_entity_poly.pdbx_seq_one_letter_code
_entity_poly.pdbx_strand_id
1 'polypeptide(L)'
;MDVLALFETHAGGDKAGRICQGLGFDKSFRVNAVGQSGGLWLLWRSEVGDVDIVETSDQFIYAVVKKDEEILNLIVVYAAPSVNRQSSLWGRLTKVIRDVDGPLIIGGDFNT
;
A
#
# COMPACT_ATOMS: atom_id res chain seq x y z
N MET A 1 -15.08 -5.92 0.88
CA MET A 1 -13.80 -5.22 0.71
C MET A 1 -12.79 -6.27 0.33
N ASP A 2 -12.22 -6.16 -0.86
CA ASP A 2 -11.37 -7.21 -1.44
C ASP A 2 -9.88 -6.85 -1.42
N VAL A 3 -9.58 -5.56 -1.22
CA VAL A 3 -8.25 -5.00 -0.94
C VAL A 3 -8.34 -4.15 0.34
N LEU A 4 -7.33 -4.24 1.20
CA LEU A 4 -7.22 -3.49 2.45
C LEU A 4 -5.80 -2.96 2.64
N ALA A 5 -5.69 -1.68 2.94
CA ALA A 5 -4.45 -1.05 3.37
C ALA A 5 -4.45 -0.82 4.88
N LEU A 6 -3.38 -1.20 5.57
CA LEU A 6 -3.19 -0.92 6.99
C LEU A 6 -1.93 -0.07 7.21
N PHE A 7 -2.08 0.90 8.10
CA PHE A 7 -1.06 1.87 8.49
C PHE A 7 -0.68 1.67 9.95
N GLU A 8 0.53 2.07 10.34
CA GLU A 8 0.99 2.08 11.73
C GLU A 8 0.88 0.74 12.48
N THR A 9 1.10 -0.36 11.76
CA THR A 9 0.98 -1.70 12.35
C THR A 9 2.14 -1.99 13.31
N HIS A 10 1.90 -1.81 14.60
CA HIS A 10 2.81 -2.23 15.69
C HIS A 10 2.71 -3.74 15.99
N ALA A 11 1.87 -4.47 15.25
CA ALA A 11 1.78 -5.92 15.34
C ALA A 11 2.99 -6.57 14.64
N GLY A 12 3.89 -7.14 15.43
CA GLY A 12 4.96 -8.00 14.93
C GLY A 12 4.41 -9.26 14.23
N GLY A 13 5.19 -9.77 13.27
CA GLY A 13 4.97 -10.95 12.41
C GLY A 13 3.69 -11.76 12.67
N ASP A 14 3.79 -12.80 13.50
CA ASP A 14 2.76 -13.82 13.70
C ASP A 14 1.39 -13.27 14.11
N LYS A 15 1.36 -12.16 14.87
CA LYS A 15 0.09 -11.55 15.28
C LYS A 15 -0.61 -10.90 14.10
N ALA A 16 0.16 -10.28 13.22
CA ALA A 16 -0.40 -9.62 12.04
C ALA A 16 -0.84 -10.65 10.99
N GLY A 17 -0.10 -11.75 10.79
CA GLY A 17 -0.54 -12.87 9.93
C GLY A 17 -1.88 -13.47 10.37
N ARG A 18 -2.09 -13.64 11.69
CA ARG A 18 -3.38 -14.12 12.23
C ARG A 18 -4.52 -13.13 12.03
N ILE A 19 -4.25 -11.83 12.12
CA ILE A 19 -5.25 -10.79 11.82
C ILE A 19 -5.64 -10.86 10.33
N CYS A 20 -4.67 -11.03 9.43
CA CYS A 20 -4.93 -11.18 7.99
C CYS A 20 -5.85 -12.38 7.71
N GLN A 21 -5.51 -13.54 8.26
CA GLN A 21 -6.31 -14.77 8.12
C GLN A 21 -7.71 -14.61 8.72
N GLY A 22 -7.83 -13.98 9.90
CA GLY A 22 -9.13 -13.74 10.53
C GLY A 22 -10.04 -12.78 9.75
N LEU A 23 -9.47 -11.89 8.95
CA LEU A 23 -10.20 -10.99 8.04
C LEU A 23 -10.52 -11.63 6.68
N GLY A 24 -10.02 -12.85 6.43
CA GLY A 24 -10.19 -13.56 5.18
C GLY A 24 -9.36 -13.01 4.02
N PHE A 25 -8.19 -12.43 4.32
CA PHE A 25 -7.18 -12.09 3.31
C PHE A 25 -6.09 -13.16 3.30
N ASP A 26 -5.85 -13.74 2.13
CA ASP A 26 -4.88 -14.83 1.92
C ASP A 26 -3.58 -14.35 1.27
N LYS A 27 -3.55 -13.13 0.72
CA LYS A 27 -2.35 -12.49 0.17
C LYS A 27 -2.04 -11.17 0.86
N SER A 28 -0.74 -10.87 0.99
CA SER A 28 -0.29 -9.62 1.60
C SER A 28 1.11 -9.21 1.16
N PHE A 29 1.36 -7.91 1.17
CA PHE A 29 2.67 -7.30 1.02
C PHE A 29 2.91 -6.28 2.13
N ARG A 30 4.14 -6.25 2.65
CA ARG A 30 4.51 -5.40 3.78
C ARG A 30 5.75 -4.58 3.47
N VAL A 31 5.69 -3.28 3.75
CA VAL A 31 6.87 -2.43 3.90
C VAL A 31 7.18 -2.27 5.37
N ASN A 32 8.39 -2.70 5.77
CA ASN A 32 8.87 -2.46 7.12
C ASN A 32 9.12 -0.97 7.32
N ALA A 33 8.73 -0.47 8.47
CA ALA A 33 9.05 0.88 8.84
C ALA A 33 10.53 1.05 9.18
N VAL A 34 11.02 2.27 9.01
CA VAL A 34 12.35 2.68 9.47
C VAL A 34 12.21 3.26 10.88
N GLY A 35 12.80 2.60 11.89
CA GLY A 35 12.79 3.05 13.29
C GLY A 35 11.52 2.65 14.06
N GLN A 36 10.92 3.60 14.81
CA GLN A 36 9.71 3.39 15.63
C GLN A 36 8.39 3.61 14.87
N SER A 37 8.45 4.03 13.61
CA SER A 37 7.24 4.19 12.80
C SER A 37 6.59 2.81 12.58
N GLY A 38 5.26 2.71 12.49
CA GLY A 38 4.61 1.44 12.13
C GLY A 38 4.67 1.19 10.62
N GLY A 39 4.59 -0.08 10.20
CA GLY A 39 4.77 -0.47 8.78
C GLY A 39 3.52 -0.34 7.93
N LEU A 40 3.71 -0.30 6.60
CA LEU A 40 2.63 -0.32 5.61
C LEU A 40 2.30 -1.76 5.22
N TRP A 41 1.02 -2.08 5.19
CA TRP A 41 0.54 -3.38 4.73
C TRP A 41 -0.51 -3.20 3.65
N LEU A 42 -0.35 -3.96 2.59
CA LEU A 42 -1.36 -4.17 1.56
C LEU A 42 -1.83 -5.61 1.68
N LEU A 43 -3.12 -5.82 1.89
CA LEU A 43 -3.76 -7.13 1.96
C LEU A 43 -4.78 -7.23 0.83
N TRP A 44 -4.89 -8.40 0.24
CA TRP A 44 -5.90 -8.66 -0.78
C TRP A 44 -6.29 -10.12 -0.79
N ARG A 45 -7.46 -10.38 -1.37
CA ARG A 45 -7.94 -11.74 -1.58
C ARG A 45 -7.50 -12.26 -2.94
N SER A 46 -7.35 -13.57 -3.09
CA SER A 46 -7.02 -14.19 -4.38
C SER A 46 -7.97 -13.81 -5.52
N GLU A 47 -9.23 -13.49 -5.24
CA GLU A 47 -10.23 -13.10 -6.25
C GLU A 47 -10.00 -11.72 -6.86
N VAL A 48 -9.12 -10.90 -6.27
CA VAL A 48 -8.70 -9.59 -6.82
C VAL A 48 -7.88 -9.74 -8.10
N GLY A 49 -7.22 -10.88 -8.28
CA GLY A 49 -6.31 -11.14 -9.40
C GLY A 49 -4.84 -11.13 -8.98
N ASP A 50 -3.96 -10.92 -9.96
CA ASP A 50 -2.52 -10.79 -9.73
C ASP A 50 -2.19 -9.36 -9.35
N VAL A 51 -1.41 -9.22 -8.27
CA VAL A 51 -1.01 -7.92 -7.73
C VAL A 51 0.52 -7.85 -7.80
N ASP A 52 1.01 -7.03 -8.72
CA ASP A 52 2.43 -6.78 -8.92
C ASP A 52 2.83 -5.51 -8.18
N ILE A 53 3.78 -5.61 -7.25
CA ILE A 53 4.33 -4.44 -6.56
C ILE A 53 5.37 -3.77 -7.45
N VAL A 54 5.11 -2.52 -7.85
CA VAL A 54 5.96 -1.77 -8.79
C VAL A 54 6.97 -0.89 -8.07
N GLU A 55 6.51 -0.09 -7.11
CA GLU A 55 7.39 0.77 -6.31
C GLU A 55 6.91 0.85 -4.86
N THR A 56 7.85 1.00 -3.94
CA THR A 56 7.53 1.17 -2.51
C THR A 56 8.38 2.25 -1.87
N SER A 57 7.85 2.80 -0.79
CA SER A 57 8.58 3.57 0.20
C SER A 57 8.02 3.28 1.59
N ASP A 58 8.63 3.87 2.60
CA ASP A 58 8.10 3.91 3.96
C ASP A 58 6.78 4.71 4.09
N GLN A 59 6.30 5.32 3.01
CA GLN A 59 5.12 6.19 2.97
C GLN A 59 4.13 5.88 1.85
N PHE A 60 4.43 4.95 0.94
CA PHE A 60 3.46 4.48 -0.05
C PHE A 60 3.82 3.11 -0.63
N ILE A 61 2.80 2.44 -1.18
CA ILE A 61 2.94 1.24 -2.02
C ILE A 61 2.25 1.55 -3.34
N TYR A 62 2.95 1.35 -4.45
CA TYR A 62 2.38 1.35 -5.79
C TYR A 62 2.34 -0.10 -6.30
N ALA A 63 1.14 -0.56 -6.65
CA ALA A 63 0.89 -1.87 -7.22
C ALA A 63 0.05 -1.79 -8.50
N VAL A 64 0.22 -2.78 -9.36
CA VAL A 64 -0.62 -3.00 -10.54
C VAL A 64 -1.43 -4.27 -10.31
N VAL A 65 -2.75 -4.14 -10.37
CA VAL A 65 -3.70 -5.23 -10.27
C VAL A 65 -4.10 -5.66 -11.66
N LYS A 66 -3.96 -6.95 -11.96
CA LYS A 66 -4.32 -7.58 -13.24
C LYS A 66 -5.36 -8.65 -12.98
N LYS A 67 -6.50 -8.53 -13.65
CA LYS A 67 -7.56 -9.54 -13.60
C LYS A 67 -8.16 -9.68 -14.98
N ASP A 68 -8.03 -10.88 -15.55
CA ASP A 68 -8.42 -11.17 -16.93
C ASP A 68 -7.74 -10.18 -17.90
N GLU A 69 -8.50 -9.37 -18.64
CA GLU A 69 -7.97 -8.34 -19.56
C GLU A 69 -7.93 -6.93 -18.93
N GLU A 70 -8.34 -6.79 -17.66
CA GLU A 70 -8.38 -5.52 -16.96
C GLU A 70 -7.09 -5.25 -16.17
N ILE A 71 -6.60 -4.01 -16.28
CA ILE A 71 -5.45 -3.50 -15.54
C ILE A 71 -5.87 -2.29 -14.73
N LEU A 72 -5.50 -2.28 -13.45
CA LEU A 72 -5.77 -1.19 -12.53
C LEU A 72 -4.50 -0.84 -11.74
N ASN A 73 -4.14 0.43 -11.73
CA ASN A 73 -3.06 0.96 -10.91
C ASN A 73 -3.61 1.32 -9.52
N LEU A 74 -2.93 0.88 -8.47
CA LEU A 74 -3.30 1.15 -7.08
C LEU A 74 -2.11 1.79 -6.36
N ILE A 75 -2.31 3.00 -5.84
CA ILE A 75 -1.33 3.66 -4.97
C ILE A 75 -1.95 3.84 -3.60
N VAL A 76 -1.34 3.19 -2.60
CA VAL A 76 -1.69 3.32 -1.20
C VAL A 76 -0.72 4.27 -0.52
N VAL A 77 -1.23 5.36 0.06
CA VAL A 77 -0.41 6.43 0.66
C VAL A 77 -0.57 6.47 2.17
N TYR A 78 0.54 6.72 2.85
CA TYR A 78 0.63 7.06 4.26
C TYR A 78 1.53 8.28 4.43
N ALA A 79 0.90 9.44 4.55
CA ALA A 79 1.61 10.67 4.85
C ALA A 79 2.00 10.67 6.32
N ALA A 80 3.30 10.62 6.61
CA ALA A 80 3.79 10.72 7.98
C ALA A 80 3.56 12.16 8.48
N PRO A 81 3.32 12.39 9.78
CA PRO A 81 3.03 13.73 10.32
C PRO A 81 4.16 14.77 10.21
N SER A 82 5.37 14.36 9.80
CA SER A 82 6.50 15.29 9.72
C SER A 82 6.63 15.96 8.36
N VAL A 83 6.67 17.30 8.38
CA VAL A 83 6.70 18.17 7.18
C VAL A 83 7.82 17.82 6.20
N ASN A 84 9.03 17.49 6.70
CA ASN A 84 10.15 17.11 5.84
C ASN A 84 9.91 15.80 5.08
N ARG A 85 9.18 14.85 5.67
CA ARG A 85 8.84 13.57 5.01
C ARG A 85 7.70 13.78 4.01
N GLN A 86 6.75 14.66 4.31
CA GLN A 86 5.65 14.99 3.38
C GLN A 86 6.16 15.60 2.07
N SER A 87 7.07 16.58 2.12
CA SER A 87 7.60 17.20 0.89
C SER A 87 8.33 16.18 -0.02
N SER A 88 9.05 15.24 0.58
CA SER A 88 9.72 14.16 -0.16
C SER A 88 8.72 13.15 -0.75
N LEU A 89 7.68 12.81 0.00
CA LEU A 89 6.57 11.95 -0.44
C LEU A 89 5.89 12.51 -1.69
N TRP A 90 5.46 13.78 -1.64
CA TRP A 90 4.75 14.40 -2.76
C TRP A 90 5.60 14.45 -4.02
N GLY A 91 6.89 14.80 -3.90
CA GLY A 91 7.80 14.80 -5.05
C GLY A 91 7.99 13.42 -5.69
N ARG A 92 7.94 12.33 -4.92
CA ARG A 92 7.98 10.96 -5.45
C ARG A 92 6.64 10.55 -6.06
N LEU A 93 5.53 10.78 -5.34
CA LEU A 93 4.19 10.46 -5.82
C LEU A 93 3.88 11.16 -7.15
N THR A 94 4.23 12.44 -7.31
CA THR A 94 4.02 13.15 -8.57
C THR A 94 4.76 12.50 -9.73
N LYS A 95 5.97 11.98 -9.53
CA LYS A 95 6.71 11.27 -10.58
C LYS A 95 6.02 9.95 -10.93
N VAL A 96 5.68 9.15 -9.93
CA VAL A 96 4.98 7.87 -10.12
C VAL A 96 3.67 8.08 -10.88
N ILE A 97 2.82 9.01 -10.42
CA ILE A 97 1.51 9.29 -11.03
C ILE A 97 1.67 9.77 -12.48
N ARG A 98 2.72 10.52 -12.80
CA ARG A 98 2.95 11.00 -14.17
C ARG A 98 3.28 9.88 -15.14
N ASP A 99 3.90 8.81 -14.64
CA ASP A 99 4.35 7.67 -15.44
C ASP A 99 3.32 6.51 -15.42
N VAL A 100 2.20 6.66 -14.70
CA VAL A 100 1.09 5.69 -14.72
C VAL A 100 0.30 5.82 -16.03
N ASP A 101 0.10 4.68 -16.69
CA ASP A 101 -0.80 4.55 -17.83
C ASP A 101 -2.05 3.74 -17.42
N GLY A 102 -3.22 4.18 -17.89
CA GLY A 102 -4.51 3.55 -17.58
C GLY A 102 -5.17 3.98 -16.26
N PRO A 103 -6.20 3.23 -15.81
CA PRO A 103 -6.98 3.57 -14.62
C PRO A 103 -6.14 3.58 -13.35
N LEU A 104 -6.35 4.57 -12.48
CA LEU A 104 -5.60 4.75 -11.23
C LEU A 104 -6.54 5.01 -10.05
N ILE A 105 -6.34 4.26 -8.97
CA ILE A 105 -6.92 4.52 -7.66
C ILE A 105 -5.79 4.93 -6.71
N ILE A 106 -5.99 6.06 -6.04
CA ILE A 106 -5.12 6.52 -4.96
C ILE A 106 -5.96 6.58 -3.69
N GLY A 107 -5.49 5.97 -2.61
CA GLY A 107 -6.17 5.98 -1.33
C GLY A 107 -5.21 5.81 -0.17
N GLY A 108 -5.70 6.05 1.05
CA GLY A 108 -4.92 5.86 2.26
C GLY A 108 -5.08 7.02 3.23
N ASP A 109 -4.12 7.16 4.13
CA ASP A 109 -4.12 8.19 5.15
C ASP A 109 -3.16 9.32 4.75
N PHE A 110 -3.76 10.48 4.44
CA PHE A 110 -3.02 11.66 4.01
C PHE A 110 -2.67 12.60 5.16
N ASN A 111 -3.05 12.30 6.41
CA ASN A 111 -2.76 13.08 7.63
C ASN A 111 -2.73 14.60 7.38
N THR A 112 -3.90 15.16 7.04
CA THR A 112 -4.13 16.61 6.85
C THR A 112 -4.42 17.31 8.17
#